data_AF-A0ABC8YY57-F1
#
_entry.id   AF-A0ABC8YY57-F1
#
_cell.length_a   1.000
_cell.length_b   1.000
_cell.length_c   1.000
_cell.angle_alpha   90.00
_cell.angle_beta   90.00
_cell.angle_gamma   90.00
#
_symmetry.space_group_name_H-M   'P 1'
#
loop_
_entity.id
_entity.type
_entity.pdbx_description
1 polymer ?
#
loop_
_entity_poly.entity_id
_entity_poly.type
_entity_poly.pdbx_seq_one_letter_code
_entity_poly.pdbx_strand_id
1 'polypeptide(L)'
;MTLLAAITNSAAGTGTPAHPIVFTPGAAPPPPTSSALPTPIPPSAWSLAPADPALPKAASFLASSLASCSTLPRLRTLLASFLATLSQSLSLPPPPPALPAAIRALAPYFPTAIASLVASKAASLAEHDVLLALAESRLLRRPPADLISSLSDIDRADLVCAVLRQAADLRSSEILAALRFFLSPASEKAYDATMVVKGRWKDAAVLAVNKCGEKGAGKKKKVDAAARQAAMLLMMGHDGFSSPEVCLHYLFASGNVDSVVLGAAVAELDGGEVVRLMRYLNKWIGKYQRFPEAQAFPEAAGTLGFEQCESVPSFGAVARALGVVLDNHFSHLVLNADVREELIAAEGMVRELAAEAESSGPILDLLRRLQQDK
;
A
#
# COMPACT_ATOMS: atom_id res chain seq x y z
N MET A 1 7.56 24.51 -10.02
CA MET A 1 8.75 23.90 -9.38
C MET A 1 8.31 22.61 -8.73
N THR A 2 8.82 21.46 -9.18
CA THR A 2 8.47 20.14 -8.62
C THR A 2 9.31 19.86 -7.38
N LEU A 3 8.79 19.08 -6.42
CA LEU A 3 9.55 18.70 -5.24
C LEU A 3 10.82 17.95 -5.66
N LEU A 4 10.71 17.12 -6.70
CA LEU A 4 11.79 16.29 -7.24
C LEU A 4 12.97 17.12 -7.77
N ALA A 5 12.71 18.27 -8.40
CA ALA A 5 13.76 19.15 -8.93
C ALA A 5 14.60 19.83 -7.83
N ALA A 6 14.06 19.97 -6.61
CA ALA A 6 14.77 20.62 -5.51
C ALA A 6 15.90 19.76 -4.92
N ILE A 7 15.85 18.44 -5.10
CA ILE A 7 16.80 17.50 -4.47
C ILE A 7 17.85 16.99 -5.46
N THR A 8 17.49 16.79 -6.73
CA THR A 8 18.42 16.29 -7.76
C THR A 8 19.49 17.31 -8.17
N ASN A 9 19.30 18.60 -7.86
CA ASN A 9 20.21 19.68 -8.28
C ASN A 9 21.30 20.04 -7.26
N SER A 10 21.41 19.34 -6.14
CA SER A 10 22.43 19.63 -5.12
C SER A 10 23.62 18.67 -5.19
N ALA A 11 24.44 18.79 -6.24
CA ALA A 11 25.77 18.17 -6.26
C ALA A 11 26.76 18.98 -7.11
N ALA A 12 27.52 19.87 -6.46
CA ALA A 12 28.82 20.33 -6.95
C ALA A 12 29.71 20.70 -5.74
N GLY A 13 30.79 19.93 -5.52
CA GLY A 13 31.73 20.17 -4.42
C GLY A 13 32.80 19.09 -4.19
N THR A 14 33.77 19.02 -5.10
CA THR A 14 35.24 18.80 -4.91
C THR A 14 35.81 17.72 -3.93
N GLY A 15 36.46 16.68 -4.49
CA GLY A 15 37.92 16.43 -4.35
C GLY A 15 38.55 15.58 -3.20
N THR A 16 38.89 14.30 -3.50
CA THR A 16 40.10 13.48 -3.13
C THR A 16 40.45 13.10 -1.66
N PRO A 17 41.33 12.09 -1.38
CA PRO A 17 41.39 10.69 -1.83
C PRO A 17 41.46 9.66 -0.65
N ALA A 18 41.60 8.37 -0.98
CA ALA A 18 41.47 7.19 -0.10
C ALA A 18 42.59 6.95 0.93
N HIS A 19 42.23 6.34 2.07
CA HIS A 19 43.13 5.54 2.92
C HIS A 19 42.43 4.24 3.38
N PRO A 20 43.13 3.09 3.39
CA PRO A 20 42.58 1.81 3.82
C PRO A 20 42.72 1.66 5.34
N ILE A 21 41.68 1.19 6.03
CA ILE A 21 41.78 0.83 7.45
C ILE A 21 41.53 -0.67 7.62
N VAL A 22 42.58 -1.30 8.13
CA VAL A 22 42.76 -2.70 8.51
C VAL A 22 41.81 -3.07 9.66
N PHE A 23 41.19 -4.25 9.58
CA PHE A 23 40.43 -4.85 10.68
C PHE A 23 41.38 -5.52 11.68
N THR A 24 41.29 -5.17 12.96
CA THR A 24 41.75 -6.00 14.09
C THR A 24 40.60 -6.30 15.04
N PRO A 25 40.49 -7.54 15.57
CA PRO A 25 39.36 -7.98 16.38
C PRO A 25 39.62 -7.75 17.88
N GLY A 26 38.61 -7.30 18.62
CA GLY A 26 38.56 -7.47 20.08
C GLY A 26 37.93 -6.31 20.86
N ALA A 27 36.67 -6.47 21.23
CA ALA A 27 36.14 -6.22 22.57
C ALA A 27 34.61 -6.45 22.56
N ALA A 28 34.13 -7.30 23.47
CA ALA A 28 32.71 -7.55 23.67
C ALA A 28 32.01 -6.32 24.31
N PRO A 29 30.81 -5.91 23.83
CA PRO A 29 30.03 -4.87 24.50
C PRO A 29 29.18 -5.42 25.68
N PRO A 30 28.91 -4.62 26.72
CA PRO A 30 28.10 -4.98 27.89
C PRO A 30 26.60 -5.05 27.55
N PRO A 31 25.74 -5.65 28.41
CA PRO A 31 24.38 -6.03 28.03
C PRO A 31 23.49 -4.80 27.76
N PRO A 32 22.53 -4.89 26.82
CA PRO A 32 21.61 -3.80 26.56
C PRO A 32 20.62 -3.64 27.72
N THR A 33 20.64 -2.46 28.34
CA THR A 33 19.55 -1.96 29.17
C THR A 33 18.29 -1.76 28.33
N SER A 34 17.21 -2.30 28.87
CA SER A 34 15.82 -2.30 28.43
C SER A 34 15.34 -1.07 27.63
N SER A 35 14.90 -1.32 26.40
CA SER A 35 13.82 -0.58 25.71
C SER A 35 13.48 -1.31 24.40
N ALA A 36 13.06 -2.57 24.51
CA ALA A 36 12.50 -3.32 23.39
C ALA A 36 10.97 -3.26 23.45
N LEU A 37 10.35 -3.00 22.29
CA LEU A 37 8.96 -3.37 22.01
C LEU A 37 8.69 -4.81 22.48
N PRO A 38 7.47 -5.16 22.91
CA PRO A 38 7.18 -6.49 23.43
C PRO A 38 7.62 -7.54 22.42
N THR A 39 8.56 -8.39 22.83
CA THR A 39 9.03 -9.52 22.06
C THR A 39 7.85 -10.44 21.74
N PRO A 40 7.75 -10.96 20.51
CA PRO A 40 6.75 -11.98 20.21
C PRO A 40 6.94 -13.15 21.17
N ILE A 41 5.87 -13.46 21.91
CA ILE A 41 5.86 -14.56 22.87
C ILE A 41 6.15 -15.86 22.11
N PRO A 42 7.16 -16.65 22.52
CA PRO A 42 7.49 -17.89 21.83
C PRO A 42 6.29 -18.86 21.88
N PRO A 43 5.99 -19.60 20.80
CA PRO A 43 4.85 -20.53 20.74
C PRO A 43 4.87 -21.60 21.86
N SER A 44 6.03 -21.85 22.46
CA SER A 44 6.22 -22.76 23.60
C SER A 44 5.67 -22.24 24.93
N ALA A 45 5.31 -20.95 25.04
CA ALA A 45 4.64 -20.37 26.21
C ALA A 45 3.10 -20.37 26.07
N TRP A 46 2.57 -20.90 24.97
CA TRP A 46 1.13 -21.06 24.78
C TRP A 46 0.70 -22.38 25.41
N SER A 47 0.04 -22.33 26.57
CA SER A 47 -0.94 -23.37 26.87
C SER A 47 -2.23 -22.97 26.15
N LEU A 48 -2.57 -23.68 25.07
CA LEU A 48 -3.97 -23.73 24.64
C LEU A 48 -4.72 -24.38 25.81
N ALA A 49 -5.35 -23.56 26.66
CA ALA A 49 -6.42 -24.05 27.50
C ALA A 49 -7.37 -24.83 26.58
N PRO A 50 -7.86 -26.01 26.99
CA PRO A 50 -8.71 -26.85 26.15
C PRO A 50 -9.77 -25.98 25.51
N ALA A 51 -9.80 -25.94 24.16
CA ALA A 51 -10.52 -24.99 23.31
C ALA A 51 -11.64 -24.26 24.05
N ASP A 52 -11.33 -23.07 24.59
CA ASP A 52 -12.32 -22.27 25.32
C ASP A 52 -13.52 -22.03 24.37
N PRO A 53 -14.71 -22.61 24.66
CA PRO A 53 -15.85 -22.47 23.77
C PRO A 53 -16.37 -21.02 23.76
N ALA A 54 -15.89 -20.14 24.65
CA ALA A 54 -16.30 -18.75 24.72
C ALA A 54 -16.02 -17.99 23.43
N LEU A 55 -14.83 -18.15 22.82
CA LEU A 55 -14.48 -17.39 21.61
C LEU A 55 -15.31 -17.82 20.38
N PRO A 56 -15.45 -19.13 20.05
CA PRO A 56 -16.36 -19.58 19.00
C PRO A 56 -17.82 -19.17 19.25
N LYS A 57 -18.30 -19.23 20.50
CA LYS A 57 -19.66 -18.78 20.87
C LYS A 57 -19.83 -17.29 20.69
N ALA A 58 -18.87 -16.47 21.11
CA ALA A 58 -18.90 -15.02 20.96
C ALA A 58 -18.83 -14.61 19.49
N ALA A 59 -18.02 -15.29 18.68
CA ALA A 59 -17.96 -15.13 17.24
C ALA A 59 -19.31 -15.42 16.56
N SER A 60 -19.92 -16.56 16.91
CA SER A 60 -21.24 -16.96 16.38
C SER A 60 -22.36 -16.02 16.83
N PHE A 61 -22.33 -15.59 18.10
CA PHE A 61 -23.26 -14.60 18.64
C PHE A 61 -23.12 -13.25 17.95
N LEU A 62 -21.89 -12.77 17.71
CA LEU A 62 -21.65 -11.54 16.98
C LEU A 62 -22.17 -11.65 15.55
N ALA A 63 -21.82 -12.73 14.83
CA ALA A 63 -22.26 -12.94 13.45
C ALA A 63 -23.80 -12.93 13.32
N SER A 64 -24.51 -13.66 14.19
CA SER A 64 -25.98 -13.68 14.22
C SER A 64 -26.59 -12.35 14.65
N SER A 65 -25.97 -11.65 15.61
CA SER A 65 -26.45 -10.36 16.09
C SER A 65 -26.27 -9.23 15.08
N LEU A 66 -25.22 -9.29 14.25
CA LEU A 66 -24.99 -8.31 13.18
C LEU A 66 -26.10 -8.33 12.13
N ALA A 67 -26.67 -9.50 11.83
CA ALA A 67 -27.78 -9.62 10.87
C ALA A 67 -29.02 -8.82 11.31
N SER A 68 -29.32 -8.77 12.61
CA SER A 68 -30.45 -8.00 13.17
C SER A 68 -30.06 -6.63 13.72
N CYS A 69 -28.80 -6.22 13.58
CA CYS A 69 -28.31 -4.93 14.05
C CYS A 69 -28.81 -3.81 13.14
N SER A 70 -29.45 -2.78 13.68
CA SER A 70 -30.00 -1.66 12.91
C SER A 70 -29.50 -0.30 13.37
N THR A 71 -28.72 -0.23 14.45
CA THR A 71 -28.29 1.04 15.05
C THR A 71 -26.81 1.05 15.39
N LEU A 72 -26.18 2.21 15.25
CA LEU A 72 -24.76 2.42 15.58
C LEU A 72 -24.41 2.10 17.05
N PRO A 73 -25.20 2.53 18.06
CA PRO A 73 -24.90 2.19 19.44
C PRO A 73 -24.88 0.67 19.66
N ARG A 74 -25.83 -0.06 19.07
CA ARG A 74 -25.88 -1.52 19.17
C ARG A 74 -24.68 -2.18 18.50
N LEU A 75 -24.26 -1.71 17.32
CA LEU A 75 -23.04 -2.19 16.66
C LEU A 75 -21.81 -2.00 17.57
N ARG A 76 -21.65 -0.79 18.14
CA ARG A 76 -20.52 -0.48 19.03
C ARG A 76 -20.51 -1.35 20.28
N THR A 77 -21.66 -1.57 20.92
CA THR A 77 -21.77 -2.46 22.09
C THR A 77 -21.44 -3.91 21.75
N LEU A 78 -21.96 -4.43 20.64
CA LEU A 78 -21.66 -5.79 20.19
C LEU A 78 -20.16 -5.98 19.95
N LEU A 79 -19.52 -5.04 19.24
CA LEU A 79 -18.09 -5.09 18.96
C LEU A 79 -17.24 -4.95 20.24
N ALA A 80 -17.59 -4.02 21.13
CA ALA A 80 -16.90 -3.87 22.41
C ALA A 80 -16.97 -5.15 23.25
N SER A 81 -18.14 -5.80 23.30
CA SER A 81 -18.31 -7.07 24.03
C SER A 81 -17.49 -8.21 23.43
N PHE A 82 -17.43 -8.28 22.10
CA PHE A 82 -16.65 -9.30 21.39
C PHE A 82 -15.16 -9.08 21.63
N LEU A 83 -14.67 -7.84 21.51
CA LEU A 83 -13.25 -7.51 21.73
C LEU A 83 -12.82 -7.75 23.17
N ALA A 84 -13.69 -7.45 24.16
CA ALA A 84 -13.43 -7.77 25.56
C ALA A 84 -13.35 -9.29 25.78
N THR A 85 -14.27 -10.05 25.19
CA THR A 85 -14.26 -11.52 25.26
C THR A 85 -13.02 -12.11 24.58
N LEU A 86 -12.62 -11.57 23.44
CA LEU A 86 -11.41 -11.97 22.71
C LEU A 86 -10.15 -11.72 23.56
N SER A 87 -10.03 -10.52 24.15
CA SER A 87 -8.93 -10.18 25.04
C SER A 87 -8.89 -11.11 26.27
N GLN A 88 -10.02 -11.35 26.92
CA GLN A 88 -10.11 -12.22 28.09
C GLN A 88 -9.75 -13.68 27.76
N SER A 89 -10.32 -14.23 26.67
CA SER A 89 -10.09 -15.63 26.26
C SER A 89 -8.62 -15.88 25.90
N LEU A 90 -7.93 -14.86 25.38
CA LEU A 90 -6.52 -14.92 25.00
C LEU A 90 -5.56 -14.41 26.10
N SER A 91 -6.08 -14.07 27.29
CA SER A 91 -5.30 -13.49 28.40
C SER A 91 -4.47 -12.26 27.99
N LEU A 92 -5.04 -11.40 27.13
CA LEU A 92 -4.43 -10.16 26.65
C LEU A 92 -4.78 -8.99 27.59
N PRO A 93 -4.04 -7.86 27.53
CA PRO A 93 -4.43 -6.63 28.21
C PRO A 93 -5.85 -6.20 27.82
N PRO A 94 -6.60 -5.53 28.72
CA PRO A 94 -7.93 -5.05 28.43
C PRO A 94 -7.90 -4.11 27.22
N PRO A 95 -8.85 -4.23 26.27
CA PRO A 95 -8.85 -3.41 25.08
C PRO A 95 -9.06 -1.92 25.43
N PRO A 96 -8.44 -0.99 24.69
CA PRO A 96 -8.74 0.43 24.79
C PRO A 96 -10.25 0.73 24.69
N PRO A 97 -10.75 1.79 25.35
CA PRO A 97 -12.18 2.12 25.31
C PRO A 97 -12.63 2.61 23.93
N ALA A 98 -11.73 3.21 23.16
CA ALA A 98 -12.00 3.65 21.79
C ALA A 98 -12.00 2.44 20.85
N LEU A 99 -13.15 2.16 20.23
CA LEU A 99 -13.35 0.98 19.39
C LEU A 99 -12.31 0.85 18.24
N PRO A 100 -11.95 1.90 17.49
CA PRO A 100 -10.88 1.82 16.49
C PRO A 100 -9.53 1.40 17.07
N ALA A 101 -9.19 1.88 18.28
CA ALA A 101 -7.94 1.52 18.94
C ALA A 101 -7.96 0.06 19.45
N ALA A 102 -9.11 -0.40 19.94
CA ALA A 102 -9.31 -1.79 20.33
C ALA A 102 -9.17 -2.76 19.15
N ILE A 103 -9.73 -2.42 17.99
CA ILE A 103 -9.58 -3.21 16.75
C ILE A 103 -8.10 -3.31 16.38
N ARG A 104 -7.36 -2.20 16.34
CA ARG A 104 -5.92 -2.20 16.01
C ARG A 104 -5.10 -3.03 17.00
N ALA A 105 -5.39 -2.93 18.30
CA ALA A 105 -4.68 -3.69 19.33
C ALA A 105 -4.90 -5.20 19.24
N LEU A 106 -6.10 -5.62 18.82
CA LEU A 106 -6.49 -7.03 18.75
C LEU A 106 -6.44 -7.61 17.33
N ALA A 107 -6.00 -6.82 16.34
CA ALA A 107 -5.96 -7.19 14.93
C ALA A 107 -5.30 -8.54 14.64
N PRO A 108 -4.14 -8.91 15.23
CA PRO A 108 -3.50 -10.21 14.95
C PRO A 108 -4.38 -11.42 15.29
N TYR A 109 -5.37 -11.23 16.16
CA TYR A 109 -6.25 -12.29 16.67
C TYR A 109 -7.68 -12.16 16.15
N PHE A 110 -7.99 -11.14 15.36
CA PHE A 110 -9.34 -10.86 14.90
C PHE A 110 -9.71 -11.83 13.76
N PRO A 111 -10.78 -12.64 13.88
CA PRO A 111 -11.12 -13.62 12.85
C PRO A 111 -11.55 -12.95 11.53
N THR A 112 -10.91 -13.33 10.42
CA THR A 112 -11.15 -12.71 9.09
C THR A 112 -12.62 -12.85 8.63
N ALA A 113 -13.26 -13.99 8.93
CA ALA A 113 -14.67 -14.21 8.58
C ALA A 113 -15.60 -13.19 9.27
N ILE A 114 -15.30 -12.84 10.52
CA ILE A 114 -16.05 -11.84 11.28
C ILE A 114 -15.73 -10.45 10.75
N ALA A 115 -14.48 -10.16 10.39
CA ALA A 115 -14.06 -8.84 9.93
C ALA A 115 -14.88 -8.38 8.70
N SER A 116 -15.14 -9.29 7.76
CA SER A 116 -15.98 -9.01 6.59
C SER A 116 -17.43 -8.68 6.96
N LEU A 117 -18.03 -9.44 7.89
CA LEU A 117 -19.39 -9.16 8.39
C LEU A 117 -19.47 -7.82 9.12
N VAL A 118 -18.48 -7.53 9.96
CA VAL A 118 -18.39 -6.25 10.68
C VAL A 118 -18.20 -5.11 9.69
N ALA A 119 -17.37 -5.27 8.67
CA ALA A 119 -17.17 -4.25 7.64
C ALA A 119 -18.46 -3.98 6.85
N SER A 120 -19.13 -5.02 6.37
CA SER A 120 -20.42 -4.88 5.68
C SER A 120 -21.43 -4.13 6.54
N LYS A 121 -21.51 -4.48 7.84
CA LYS A 121 -22.43 -3.81 8.75
C LYS A 121 -22.03 -2.38 9.08
N ALA A 122 -20.75 -2.13 9.32
CA ALA A 122 -20.21 -0.79 9.57
C ALA A 122 -20.44 0.13 8.38
N ALA A 123 -20.27 -0.36 7.14
CA ALA A 123 -20.61 0.37 5.93
C ALA A 123 -22.10 0.72 5.87
N SER A 124 -22.99 -0.26 6.12
CA SER A 124 -24.45 -0.02 6.09
C SER A 124 -24.94 1.00 7.13
N LEU A 125 -24.19 1.21 8.20
CA LEU A 125 -24.53 2.15 9.28
C LEU A 125 -23.67 3.42 9.26
N ALA A 126 -22.83 3.60 8.23
CA ALA A 126 -21.89 4.73 8.12
C ALA A 126 -20.88 4.86 9.29
N GLU A 127 -20.50 3.74 9.92
CA GLU A 127 -19.45 3.69 10.96
C GLU A 127 -18.04 3.63 10.33
N HIS A 128 -17.65 4.73 9.73
CA HIS A 128 -16.42 4.84 8.93
C HIS A 128 -15.12 4.65 9.73
N ASP A 129 -15.10 5.02 11.00
CA ASP A 129 -13.90 4.88 11.84
C ASP A 129 -13.57 3.41 12.12
N VAL A 130 -14.60 2.57 12.24
CA VAL A 130 -14.45 1.11 12.35
C VAL A 130 -13.95 0.53 11.04
N LEU A 131 -14.50 0.96 9.90
CA LEU A 131 -14.01 0.53 8.58
C LEU A 131 -12.55 0.88 8.37
N LEU A 132 -12.15 2.11 8.70
CA LEU A 132 -10.76 2.54 8.59
C LEU A 132 -9.85 1.69 9.49
N ALA A 133 -10.25 1.45 10.74
CA ALA A 133 -9.48 0.61 11.65
C ALA A 133 -9.32 -0.83 11.14
N LEU A 134 -10.38 -1.42 10.59
CA LEU A 134 -10.33 -2.76 9.98
C LEU A 134 -9.40 -2.79 8.76
N ALA A 135 -9.48 -1.77 7.91
CA ALA A 135 -8.63 -1.63 6.72
C ALA A 135 -7.15 -1.48 7.11
N GLU A 136 -6.81 -0.49 7.94
CA GLU A 136 -5.44 -0.25 8.41
C GLU A 136 -4.83 -1.46 9.13
N SER A 137 -5.68 -2.24 9.82
CA SER A 137 -5.27 -3.46 10.54
C SER A 137 -5.10 -4.69 9.65
N ARG A 138 -5.17 -4.57 8.33
CA ARG A 138 -5.09 -5.68 7.35
C ARG A 138 -6.18 -6.75 7.52
N LEU A 139 -7.33 -6.40 8.11
CA LEU A 139 -8.41 -7.36 8.39
C LEU A 139 -9.35 -7.55 7.20
N LEU A 140 -9.28 -6.67 6.19
CA LEU A 140 -10.11 -6.69 4.99
C LEU A 140 -9.37 -7.28 3.79
N ARG A 141 -8.70 -8.44 3.96
CA ARG A 141 -8.00 -9.12 2.85
C ARG A 141 -8.95 -9.49 1.70
N ARG A 142 -10.20 -9.82 2.04
CA ARG A 142 -11.33 -10.04 1.12
C ARG A 142 -12.45 -9.07 1.49
N PRO A 143 -12.52 -7.88 0.87
CA PRO A 143 -13.57 -6.93 1.18
C PRO A 143 -14.97 -7.53 0.86
N PRO A 144 -16.02 -7.13 1.60
CA PRO A 144 -17.39 -7.49 1.27
C PRO A 144 -17.78 -7.07 -0.15
N ALA A 145 -18.71 -7.82 -0.76
CA ALA A 145 -19.41 -7.40 -1.98
C ALA A 145 -19.90 -5.96 -1.84
N ASP A 146 -19.63 -5.18 -2.88
CA ASP A 146 -20.09 -3.81 -3.03
C ASP A 146 -19.53 -2.82 -2.00
N LEU A 147 -18.55 -3.21 -1.15
CA LEU A 147 -17.95 -2.26 -0.21
C LEU A 147 -17.28 -1.11 -0.95
N ILE A 148 -16.51 -1.41 -2.00
CA ILE A 148 -15.80 -0.37 -2.76
C ILE A 148 -16.79 0.55 -3.47
N SER A 149 -17.79 0.00 -4.18
CA SER A 149 -18.82 0.80 -4.83
C SER A 149 -19.61 1.65 -3.83
N SER A 150 -20.03 1.07 -2.70
CA SER A 150 -20.76 1.79 -1.65
C SER A 150 -19.94 2.96 -1.08
N LEU A 151 -18.61 2.78 -0.92
CA LEU A 151 -17.71 3.85 -0.45
C LEU A 151 -17.46 4.90 -1.52
N SER A 152 -17.40 4.49 -2.79
CA SER A 152 -17.30 5.38 -3.95
C SER A 152 -18.53 6.27 -4.08
N ASP A 153 -19.73 5.73 -3.89
CA ASP A 153 -21.01 6.46 -3.99
C ASP A 153 -21.14 7.59 -2.95
N ILE A 154 -20.41 7.49 -1.84
CA ILE A 154 -20.39 8.51 -0.77
C ILE A 154 -19.10 9.34 -0.76
N ASP A 155 -18.29 9.25 -1.82
CA ASP A 155 -17.04 10.00 -2.03
C ASP A 155 -15.95 9.73 -0.98
N ARG A 156 -15.86 8.51 -0.43
CA ARG A 156 -14.88 8.15 0.62
C ARG A 156 -13.58 7.58 0.05
N ALA A 157 -12.86 8.42 -0.71
CA ALA A 157 -11.60 8.04 -1.35
C ALA A 157 -10.51 7.56 -0.36
N ASP A 158 -10.49 8.13 0.85
CA ASP A 158 -9.60 7.71 1.93
C ASP A 158 -9.82 6.25 2.34
N LEU A 159 -11.07 5.84 2.49
CA LEU A 159 -11.44 4.46 2.84
C LEU A 159 -11.24 3.50 1.67
N VAL A 160 -11.59 3.91 0.45
CA VAL A 160 -11.33 3.11 -0.76
C VAL A 160 -9.84 2.79 -0.87
N CYS A 161 -8.97 3.81 -0.73
CA CYS A 161 -7.52 3.61 -0.75
C CYS A 161 -7.04 2.70 0.39
N ALA A 162 -7.58 2.85 1.60
CA ALA A 162 -7.22 2.02 2.74
C ALA A 162 -7.59 0.54 2.53
N VAL A 163 -8.76 0.27 1.95
CA VAL A 163 -9.20 -1.09 1.59
C VAL A 163 -8.31 -1.67 0.50
N LEU A 164 -8.10 -0.93 -0.60
CA LEU A 164 -7.29 -1.38 -1.75
C LEU A 164 -5.86 -1.73 -1.36
N ARG A 165 -5.24 -0.92 -0.49
CA ARG A 165 -3.86 -1.16 -0.03
C ARG A 165 -3.65 -2.55 0.59
N GLN A 166 -4.70 -3.12 1.16
CA GLN A 166 -4.61 -4.30 2.03
C GLN A 166 -5.32 -5.52 1.44
N ALA A 167 -6.13 -5.31 0.40
CA ALA A 167 -6.87 -6.37 -0.24
C ALA A 167 -5.90 -7.35 -0.92
N ALA A 168 -6.16 -8.64 -0.71
CA ALA A 168 -5.38 -9.73 -1.27
C ALA A 168 -6.13 -10.53 -2.34
N ASP A 169 -7.44 -10.33 -2.46
CA ASP A 169 -8.27 -11.09 -3.36
C ASP A 169 -9.48 -10.20 -3.70
N LEU A 170 -9.24 -9.27 -4.64
CA LEU A 170 -10.24 -8.37 -5.19
C LEU A 170 -10.88 -9.03 -6.42
N ARG A 171 -12.21 -9.01 -6.49
CA ARG A 171 -12.96 -9.42 -7.67
C ARG A 171 -12.89 -8.35 -8.77
N SER A 172 -13.18 -8.76 -10.00
CA SER A 172 -13.22 -7.86 -11.16
C SER A 172 -14.18 -6.69 -10.94
N SER A 173 -15.35 -6.92 -10.33
CA SER A 173 -16.31 -5.86 -10.01
C SER A 173 -15.78 -4.84 -8.99
N GLU A 174 -14.96 -5.26 -8.04
CA GLU A 174 -14.34 -4.40 -7.02
C GLU A 174 -13.21 -3.57 -7.63
N ILE A 175 -12.41 -4.20 -8.50
CA ILE A 175 -11.38 -3.50 -9.29
C ILE A 175 -12.02 -2.48 -10.22
N LEU A 176 -13.08 -2.86 -10.94
CA LEU A 176 -13.81 -1.98 -11.84
C LEU A 176 -14.41 -0.78 -11.10
N ALA A 177 -15.03 -1.00 -9.93
CA ALA A 177 -15.56 0.08 -9.11
C ALA A 177 -14.46 1.07 -8.68
N ALA A 178 -13.30 0.56 -8.24
CA ALA A 178 -12.15 1.40 -7.90
C ALA A 178 -11.60 2.17 -9.12
N LEU A 179 -11.46 1.50 -10.27
CA LEU A 179 -10.98 2.13 -11.50
C LEU A 179 -11.92 3.24 -11.94
N ARG A 180 -13.23 3.01 -12.04
CA ARG A 180 -14.20 4.05 -12.43
C ARG A 180 -14.20 5.22 -11.47
N PHE A 181 -14.16 4.96 -10.17
CA PHE A 181 -14.14 6.01 -9.15
C PHE A 181 -12.96 6.97 -9.29
N PHE A 182 -11.77 6.46 -9.65
CA PHE A 182 -10.57 7.29 -9.81
C PHE A 182 -10.35 7.80 -11.24
N LEU A 183 -10.72 7.03 -12.26
CA LEU A 183 -10.56 7.44 -13.65
C LEU A 183 -11.64 8.45 -14.05
N SER A 184 -12.85 8.34 -13.50
CA SER A 184 -14.00 9.16 -13.84
C SER A 184 -14.75 9.64 -12.59
N PRO A 185 -14.16 10.53 -11.76
CA PRO A 185 -14.84 11.03 -10.57
C PRO A 185 -16.20 11.64 -10.93
N ALA A 186 -17.28 11.13 -10.34
CA ALA A 186 -18.65 11.48 -10.72
C ALA A 186 -19.07 12.90 -10.29
N SER A 187 -18.32 13.52 -9.38
CA SER A 187 -18.61 14.86 -8.84
C SER A 187 -17.33 15.61 -8.45
N GLU A 188 -17.42 16.92 -8.28
CA GLU A 188 -16.32 17.71 -7.69
C GLU A 188 -15.99 17.25 -6.28
N LYS A 189 -16.99 16.84 -5.49
CA LYS A 189 -16.79 16.29 -4.14
C LYS A 189 -15.98 14.98 -4.16
N ALA A 190 -16.24 14.10 -5.13
CA ALA A 190 -15.44 12.90 -5.36
C ALA A 190 -13.99 13.26 -5.66
N TYR A 191 -13.78 14.26 -6.52
CA TYR A 191 -12.45 14.74 -6.86
C TYR A 191 -11.72 15.37 -5.66
N ASP A 192 -12.39 16.21 -4.87
CA ASP A 192 -11.86 16.82 -3.65
C ASP A 192 -11.48 15.77 -2.60
N ALA A 193 -12.25 14.69 -2.47
CA ALA A 193 -11.89 13.58 -1.59
C ALA A 193 -10.53 12.96 -1.96
N THR A 194 -10.19 12.88 -3.25
CA THR A 194 -8.87 12.39 -3.69
C THR A 194 -7.74 13.38 -3.37
N MET A 195 -8.03 14.69 -3.27
CA MET A 195 -7.05 15.69 -2.87
C MET A 195 -6.51 15.46 -1.46
N VAL A 196 -7.37 15.00 -0.54
CA VAL A 196 -6.96 14.65 0.83
C VAL A 196 -5.92 13.52 0.80
N VAL A 197 -6.14 12.49 -0.03
CA VAL A 197 -5.19 11.38 -0.19
C VAL A 197 -3.87 11.87 -0.75
N LYS A 198 -3.90 12.72 -1.79
CA LYS A 198 -2.69 13.34 -2.34
C LYS A 198 -1.95 14.22 -1.34
N GLY A 199 -2.68 14.96 -0.49
CA GLY A 199 -2.13 15.74 0.61
C GLY A 199 -1.27 14.89 1.54
N ARG A 200 -1.76 13.70 1.93
CA ARG A 200 -1.00 12.75 2.76
C ARG A 200 0.31 12.28 2.11
N TRP A 201 0.32 12.08 0.79
CA TRP A 201 1.55 11.76 0.05
C TRP A 201 2.55 12.92 0.08
N LYS A 202 2.07 14.15 -0.10
CA LYS A 202 2.89 15.36 0.01
C LYS A 202 3.49 15.50 1.41
N ASP A 203 2.68 15.35 2.45
CA ASP A 203 3.12 15.48 3.84
C ASP A 203 4.15 14.41 4.19
N ALA A 204 3.93 13.17 3.76
CA ALA A 204 4.88 12.07 3.92
C ALA A 204 6.21 12.37 3.19
N ALA A 205 6.16 12.88 1.97
CA ALA A 205 7.35 13.25 1.20
C ALA A 205 8.15 14.36 1.91
N VAL A 206 7.48 15.42 2.38
CA VAL A 206 8.11 16.52 3.13
C VAL A 206 8.77 16.01 4.41
N LEU A 207 8.07 15.14 5.14
CA LEU A 207 8.60 14.54 6.37
C LEU A 207 9.82 13.65 6.09
N ALA A 208 9.83 12.89 5.00
CA ALA A 208 10.97 12.09 4.57
C ALA A 208 12.19 12.95 4.20
N VAL A 209 11.96 14.07 3.50
CA VAL A 209 13.02 15.03 3.16
C VAL A 209 13.61 15.69 4.41
N ASN A 210 12.76 16.11 5.35
CA ASN A 210 13.22 16.73 6.60
C ASN A 210 14.07 15.76 7.43
N LYS A 211 13.69 14.47 7.47
CA LYS A 211 14.50 13.42 8.12
C LYS A 211 15.87 13.23 7.48
N CYS A 212 16.05 13.55 6.20
CA CYS A 212 17.38 13.52 5.55
C CYS A 212 18.31 14.66 6.01
N GLY A 213 17.74 15.75 6.56
CA GLY A 213 18.47 16.97 6.94
C GLY A 213 18.93 17.03 8.40
N GLU A 214 18.36 16.21 9.29
CA GLU A 214 18.68 16.24 10.72
C GLU A 214 20.08 15.68 11.00
N LYS A 215 21.06 16.53 11.34
CA LYS A 215 22.45 16.14 11.64
C LYS A 215 22.66 15.60 13.08
N GLY A 216 22.13 14.43 13.43
CA GLY A 216 22.59 13.63 14.59
C GLY A 216 23.90 12.85 14.34
N ALA A 217 24.64 12.50 15.40
CA ALA A 217 25.96 11.84 15.35
C ALA A 217 25.88 10.29 15.34
N GLY A 218 26.80 9.62 14.64
CA GLY A 218 27.25 8.26 14.94
C GLY A 218 26.56 7.06 14.25
N LYS A 219 25.23 6.92 14.29
CA LYS A 219 24.49 5.73 13.76
C LYS A 219 23.81 5.94 12.38
N LYS A 220 24.25 6.95 11.65
CA LYS A 220 23.38 7.77 10.77
C LYS A 220 23.33 7.42 9.28
N LYS A 221 24.34 6.77 8.71
CA LYS A 221 24.45 6.61 7.25
C LYS A 221 23.36 5.72 6.62
N LYS A 222 22.93 4.64 7.30
CA LYS A 222 21.87 3.73 6.81
C LYS A 222 20.48 4.37 6.93
N VAL A 223 20.23 5.12 8.00
CA VAL A 223 18.97 5.86 8.20
C VAL A 223 18.84 6.99 7.19
N ASP A 224 19.92 7.72 6.92
CA ASP A 224 19.94 8.78 5.91
C ASP A 224 19.71 8.21 4.49
N ALA A 225 20.29 7.04 4.16
CA ALA A 225 20.05 6.37 2.89
C ALA A 225 18.59 5.89 2.74
N ALA A 226 18.03 5.28 3.80
CA ALA A 226 16.64 4.84 3.83
C ALA A 226 15.66 6.02 3.71
N ALA A 227 15.94 7.14 4.39
CA ALA A 227 15.13 8.35 4.30
C ALA A 227 15.19 8.97 2.90
N ARG A 228 16.36 8.97 2.25
CA ARG A 228 16.51 9.43 0.86
C ARG A 228 15.74 8.55 -0.12
N GLN A 229 15.81 7.23 0.03
CA GLN A 229 15.04 6.31 -0.80
C GLN A 229 13.54 6.48 -0.60
N ALA A 230 13.08 6.62 0.66
CA ALA A 230 11.69 6.92 0.97
C ALA A 230 11.24 8.25 0.35
N ALA A 231 12.03 9.32 0.51
CA ALA A 231 11.73 10.62 -0.10
C ALA A 231 11.60 10.52 -1.63
N MET A 232 12.57 9.87 -2.29
CA MET A 232 12.53 9.66 -3.74
C MET A 232 11.27 8.93 -4.18
N LEU A 233 10.92 7.81 -3.53
CA LEU A 233 9.73 7.02 -3.85
C LEU A 233 8.43 7.82 -3.66
N LEU A 234 8.31 8.56 -2.56
CA LEU A 234 7.13 9.38 -2.26
C LEU A 234 6.99 10.54 -3.26
N MET A 235 8.09 11.18 -3.62
CA MET A 235 8.10 12.26 -4.61
C MET A 235 7.82 11.72 -6.01
N MET A 236 8.31 10.53 -6.35
CA MET A 236 7.93 9.84 -7.58
C MET A 236 6.42 9.56 -7.64
N GLY A 237 5.81 9.07 -6.56
CA GLY A 237 4.36 8.85 -6.52
C GLY A 237 3.51 10.12 -6.41
N HIS A 238 4.08 11.25 -6.01
CA HIS A 238 3.34 12.51 -5.91
C HIS A 238 3.45 13.40 -7.16
N ASP A 239 4.66 13.62 -7.68
CA ASP A 239 4.92 14.65 -8.68
C ASP A 239 4.42 14.23 -10.08
N GLY A 240 3.70 15.10 -10.77
CA GLY A 240 3.21 14.84 -12.14
C GLY A 240 1.95 13.96 -12.23
N PHE A 241 1.46 13.47 -11.09
CA PHE A 241 0.15 12.80 -11.00
C PHE A 241 -0.93 13.77 -10.52
N SER A 242 -2.12 13.67 -11.10
CA SER A 242 -3.37 14.25 -10.57
C SER A 242 -3.78 13.53 -9.28
N SER A 243 -4.73 14.09 -8.53
CA SER A 243 -5.13 13.47 -7.25
C SER A 243 -5.85 12.13 -7.38
N PRO A 244 -6.73 11.92 -8.37
CA PRO A 244 -7.30 10.59 -8.60
C PRO A 244 -6.23 9.58 -9.04
N GLU A 245 -5.25 10.00 -9.85
CA GLU A 245 -4.10 9.15 -10.21
C GLU A 245 -3.28 8.75 -8.98
N VAL A 246 -3.14 9.63 -7.97
CA VAL A 246 -2.46 9.28 -6.73
C VAL A 246 -3.18 8.16 -5.97
N CYS A 247 -4.50 8.07 -6.10
CA CYS A 247 -5.29 7.01 -5.49
C CYS A 247 -5.13 5.66 -6.23
N LEU A 248 -4.91 5.67 -7.55
CA LEU A 248 -4.64 4.45 -8.32
C LEU A 248 -3.37 3.72 -7.85
N HIS A 249 -2.41 4.42 -7.23
CA HIS A 249 -1.24 3.79 -6.63
C HIS A 249 -1.60 2.65 -5.67
N TYR A 250 -2.65 2.82 -4.86
CA TYR A 250 -3.06 1.80 -3.90
C TYR A 250 -3.58 0.53 -4.56
N LEU A 251 -4.21 0.63 -5.73
CA LEU A 251 -4.64 -0.52 -6.51
C LEU A 251 -3.43 -1.26 -7.10
N PHE A 252 -2.55 -0.55 -7.82
CA PHE A 252 -1.43 -1.18 -8.54
C PHE A 252 -0.24 -1.55 -7.66
N ALA A 253 -0.15 -1.01 -6.45
CA ALA A 253 0.80 -1.46 -5.44
C ALA A 253 0.31 -2.69 -4.67
N SER A 254 -1.00 -2.98 -4.68
CA SER A 254 -1.50 -4.22 -4.12
C SER A 254 -0.95 -5.39 -4.96
N GLY A 255 -0.02 -6.15 -4.41
CA GLY A 255 0.68 -7.24 -5.13
C GLY A 255 -0.22 -8.41 -5.55
N ASN A 256 -1.54 -8.26 -5.43
CA ASN A 256 -2.53 -9.33 -5.52
C ASN A 256 -3.60 -9.08 -6.59
N VAL A 257 -3.40 -8.10 -7.47
CA VAL A 257 -4.23 -7.93 -8.67
C VAL A 257 -3.72 -8.90 -9.74
N ASP A 258 -4.39 -10.04 -9.89
CA ASP A 258 -4.14 -10.98 -10.99
C ASP A 258 -4.48 -10.32 -12.33
N SER A 259 -3.60 -10.51 -13.32
CA SER A 259 -3.78 -10.10 -14.71
C SER A 259 -5.12 -10.52 -15.32
N VAL A 260 -5.63 -11.71 -14.97
CA VAL A 260 -6.92 -12.21 -15.49
C VAL A 260 -8.07 -11.39 -14.92
N VAL A 261 -8.08 -11.19 -13.60
CA VAL A 261 -9.14 -10.44 -12.90
C VAL A 261 -9.10 -8.96 -13.27
N LEU A 262 -7.89 -8.40 -13.40
CA LEU A 262 -7.68 -7.05 -13.93
C LEU A 262 -8.16 -6.93 -15.37
N GLY A 263 -7.87 -7.91 -16.22
CA GLY A 263 -8.32 -7.93 -17.61
C GLY A 263 -9.84 -7.89 -17.73
N ALA A 264 -10.54 -8.69 -16.93
CA ALA A 264 -12.00 -8.66 -16.88
C ALA A 264 -12.54 -7.28 -16.47
N ALA A 265 -11.93 -6.61 -15.49
CA ALA A 265 -12.33 -5.25 -15.10
C ALA A 265 -11.99 -4.22 -16.19
N VAL A 266 -10.79 -4.30 -16.77
CA VAL A 266 -10.31 -3.38 -17.81
C VAL A 266 -11.16 -3.47 -19.07
N ALA A 267 -11.62 -4.67 -19.45
CA ALA A 267 -12.51 -4.87 -20.60
C ALA A 267 -13.83 -4.07 -20.52
N GLU A 268 -14.28 -3.75 -19.30
CA GLU A 268 -15.52 -2.99 -19.04
C GLU A 268 -15.32 -1.46 -18.96
N LEU A 269 -14.10 -0.96 -19.10
CA LEU A 269 -13.83 0.47 -19.11
C LEU A 269 -14.26 1.12 -20.43
N ASP A 270 -14.74 2.36 -20.34
CA ASP A 270 -15.03 3.14 -21.55
C ASP A 270 -13.74 3.70 -22.20
N GLY A 271 -13.87 4.21 -23.43
CA GLY A 271 -12.71 4.72 -24.18
C GLY A 271 -11.96 5.85 -23.47
N GLY A 272 -12.66 6.74 -22.77
CA GLY A 272 -12.03 7.82 -22.00
C GLY A 272 -11.30 7.31 -20.76
N GLU A 273 -11.89 6.33 -20.07
CA GLU A 273 -11.30 5.66 -18.91
C GLU A 273 -10.02 4.91 -19.28
N VAL A 274 -10.06 4.15 -20.37
CA VAL A 274 -8.91 3.42 -20.92
C VAL A 274 -7.75 4.38 -21.22
N VAL A 275 -8.04 5.52 -21.84
CA VAL A 275 -7.01 6.53 -22.17
C VAL A 275 -6.40 7.13 -20.90
N ARG A 276 -7.22 7.46 -19.89
CA ARG A 276 -6.72 7.98 -18.60
C ARG A 276 -5.87 6.96 -17.86
N LEU A 277 -6.27 5.69 -17.88
CA LEU A 277 -5.50 4.60 -17.28
C LEU A 277 -4.16 4.40 -17.99
N MET A 278 -4.17 4.38 -19.33
CA MET A 278 -2.95 4.27 -20.14
C MET A 278 -1.98 5.41 -19.83
N ARG A 279 -2.46 6.66 -19.78
CA ARG A 279 -1.66 7.84 -19.41
C ARG A 279 -1.02 7.71 -18.04
N TYR A 280 -1.79 7.25 -17.05
CA TYR A 280 -1.30 7.00 -15.70
C TYR A 280 -0.15 5.97 -15.71
N LEU A 281 -0.30 4.86 -16.42
CA LEU A 281 0.71 3.80 -16.52
C LEU A 281 1.98 4.31 -17.23
N ASN A 282 1.83 5.07 -18.33
CA ASN A 282 2.95 5.66 -19.05
C ASN A 282 3.77 6.63 -18.19
N LYS A 283 3.13 7.41 -17.32
CA LYS A 283 3.83 8.27 -16.35
C LYS A 283 4.72 7.44 -15.42
N TRP A 284 4.27 6.28 -14.99
CA TRP A 284 5.08 5.36 -14.18
C TRP A 284 6.25 4.76 -14.97
N ILE A 285 6.02 4.33 -16.21
CA ILE A 285 7.10 3.83 -17.09
C ILE A 285 8.19 4.89 -17.25
N GLY A 286 7.84 6.13 -17.58
CA GLY A 286 8.81 7.21 -17.72
C GLY A 286 9.53 7.57 -16.40
N LYS A 287 8.86 7.41 -15.25
CA LYS A 287 9.49 7.56 -13.93
C LYS A 287 10.52 6.46 -13.66
N TYR A 288 10.21 5.21 -13.97
CA TYR A 288 11.14 4.10 -13.79
C TYR A 288 12.34 4.18 -14.73
N GLN A 289 12.13 4.63 -15.97
CA GLN A 289 13.22 4.91 -16.91
C GLN A 289 14.15 6.02 -16.38
N ARG A 290 13.58 7.10 -15.82
CA ARG A 290 14.35 8.23 -15.32
C ARG A 290 15.05 7.97 -13.97
N PHE A 291 14.47 7.11 -13.14
CA PHE A 291 14.97 6.80 -11.80
C PHE A 291 15.12 5.28 -11.61
N PRO A 292 16.09 4.64 -12.29
CA PRO A 292 16.29 3.18 -12.21
C PRO A 292 16.67 2.70 -10.80
N GLU A 293 17.20 3.58 -9.96
CA GLU A 293 17.55 3.32 -8.56
C GLU A 293 16.32 3.20 -7.65
N ALA A 294 15.12 3.57 -8.13
CA ALA A 294 13.88 3.56 -7.36
C ALA A 294 13.34 2.13 -7.21
N GLN A 295 13.90 1.39 -6.27
CA GLN A 295 13.41 0.07 -5.89
C GLN A 295 12.36 0.17 -4.79
N ALA A 296 11.41 -0.77 -4.79
CA ALA A 296 10.48 -0.95 -3.69
C ALA A 296 11.24 -1.02 -2.37
N PHE A 297 10.73 -0.31 -1.35
CA PHE A 297 11.39 -0.21 -0.05
C PHE A 297 10.46 -0.76 1.05
N PRO A 298 10.32 -2.09 1.18
CA PRO A 298 9.41 -2.71 2.15
C PRO A 298 9.78 -2.37 3.61
N GLU A 299 11.06 -2.13 3.88
CA GLU A 299 11.56 -1.80 5.22
C GLU A 299 11.20 -0.37 5.66
N ALA A 300 10.65 0.49 4.77
CA ALA A 300 10.30 1.88 5.07
C ALA A 300 9.22 2.02 6.14
N ALA A 301 8.18 1.18 6.06
CA ALA A 301 7.04 1.27 6.97
C ALA A 301 7.45 0.93 8.41
N GLY A 302 8.25 -0.13 8.59
CA GLY A 302 8.76 -0.54 9.89
C GLY A 302 9.88 0.34 10.44
N THR A 303 10.78 0.85 9.58
CA THR A 303 11.99 1.57 10.04
C THR A 303 11.76 3.08 10.16
N LEU A 304 10.90 3.65 9.31
CA LEU A 304 10.73 5.11 9.20
C LEU A 304 9.28 5.59 9.37
N GLY A 305 8.31 4.67 9.44
CA GLY A 305 6.88 4.99 9.58
C GLY A 305 6.22 5.51 8.30
N PHE A 306 6.86 5.33 7.13
CA PHE A 306 6.33 5.81 5.85
C PHE A 306 5.50 4.75 5.16
N GLU A 307 4.22 4.71 5.55
CA GLU A 307 3.23 3.78 5.01
C GLU A 307 2.98 3.94 3.50
N GLN A 308 3.07 5.16 2.97
CA GLN A 308 2.84 5.45 1.55
C GLN A 308 3.93 4.86 0.64
N CYS A 309 5.13 4.57 1.16
CA CYS A 309 6.19 3.93 0.39
C CYS A 309 5.80 2.52 -0.07
N GLU A 310 5.03 1.79 0.74
CA GLU A 310 4.49 0.48 0.35
C GLU A 310 3.42 0.59 -0.74
N SER A 311 2.86 1.79 -0.92
CA SER A 311 1.82 2.06 -1.91
C SER A 311 2.40 2.54 -3.24
N VAL A 312 3.73 2.54 -3.44
CA VAL A 312 4.33 2.82 -4.74
C VAL A 312 4.27 1.56 -5.61
N PRO A 313 3.57 1.57 -6.77
CA PRO A 313 3.43 0.40 -7.62
C PRO A 313 4.78 -0.03 -8.19
N SER A 314 5.14 -1.30 -8.05
CA SER A 314 6.38 -1.82 -8.65
C SER A 314 6.36 -1.70 -10.19
N PHE A 315 7.55 -1.55 -10.80
CA PHE A 315 7.68 -1.57 -12.26
C PHE A 315 6.99 -2.78 -12.91
N GLY A 316 7.16 -3.97 -12.34
CA GLY A 316 6.52 -5.18 -12.85
C GLY A 316 4.98 -5.14 -12.79
N ALA A 317 4.41 -4.54 -11.75
CA ALA A 317 2.95 -4.35 -11.66
C ALA A 317 2.44 -3.36 -12.71
N VAL A 318 3.16 -2.25 -12.92
CA VAL A 318 2.83 -1.25 -13.94
C VAL A 318 2.93 -1.84 -15.34
N ALA A 319 4.02 -2.54 -15.65
CA ALA A 319 4.23 -3.16 -16.96
C ALA A 319 3.16 -4.23 -17.28
N ARG A 320 2.80 -5.07 -16.30
CA ARG A 320 1.70 -6.04 -16.47
C ARG A 320 0.36 -5.34 -16.69
N ALA A 321 0.05 -4.31 -15.91
CA ALA A 321 -1.19 -3.56 -16.09
C ALA A 321 -1.26 -2.90 -17.47
N LEU A 322 -0.14 -2.36 -17.98
CA LEU A 322 -0.06 -1.80 -19.32
C LEU A 322 -0.29 -2.87 -20.38
N GLY A 323 0.32 -4.05 -20.24
CA GLY A 323 0.05 -5.19 -21.11
C GLY A 323 -1.44 -5.54 -21.16
N VAL A 324 -2.10 -5.66 -20.00
CA VAL A 324 -3.53 -5.94 -19.91
C VAL A 324 -4.39 -4.86 -20.60
N VAL A 325 -4.04 -3.59 -20.47
CA VAL A 325 -4.73 -2.49 -21.16
C VAL A 325 -4.59 -2.62 -22.68
N LEU A 326 -3.39 -2.94 -23.16
CA LEU A 326 -3.16 -3.16 -24.60
C LEU A 326 -3.91 -4.39 -25.11
N ASP A 327 -3.85 -5.51 -24.40
CA ASP A 327 -4.51 -6.76 -24.78
C ASP A 327 -6.03 -6.57 -24.97
N ASN A 328 -6.66 -5.74 -24.12
CA ASN A 328 -8.11 -5.50 -24.18
C ASN A 328 -8.51 -4.38 -25.14
N HIS A 329 -7.69 -3.32 -25.27
CA HIS A 329 -8.11 -2.07 -25.92
C HIS A 329 -7.14 -1.53 -26.99
N PHE A 330 -6.23 -2.36 -27.53
CA PHE A 330 -5.25 -1.94 -28.53
C PHE A 330 -5.87 -1.17 -29.71
N SER A 331 -6.92 -1.73 -30.32
CA SER A 331 -7.58 -1.10 -31.48
C SER A 331 -8.12 0.29 -31.16
N HIS A 332 -8.72 0.46 -29.97
CA HIS A 332 -9.23 1.76 -29.53
C HIS A 332 -8.10 2.78 -29.34
N LEU A 333 -7.01 2.37 -28.69
CA LEU A 333 -5.86 3.24 -28.42
C LEU A 333 -5.14 3.67 -29.70
N VAL A 334 -4.92 2.75 -30.64
CA VAL A 334 -4.21 3.05 -31.88
C VAL A 334 -5.06 3.89 -32.82
N LEU A 335 -6.37 3.66 -32.90
CA LEU A 335 -7.24 4.42 -33.80
C LEU A 335 -7.51 5.85 -33.33
N ASN A 336 -7.34 6.13 -32.04
CA ASN A 336 -7.49 7.47 -31.48
C ASN A 336 -6.27 8.35 -31.77
N ALA A 337 -6.42 9.36 -32.63
CA ALA A 337 -5.34 10.24 -33.07
C ALA A 337 -4.67 11.00 -31.90
N ASP A 338 -5.47 11.42 -30.90
CA ASP A 338 -4.98 12.18 -29.75
C ASP A 338 -4.11 11.32 -28.81
N VAL A 339 -4.24 10.00 -28.91
CA VAL A 339 -3.63 9.02 -28.01
C VAL A 339 -2.45 8.29 -28.68
N ARG A 340 -2.48 8.19 -30.01
CA ARG A 340 -1.48 7.50 -30.82
C ARG A 340 -0.06 7.99 -30.56
N GLU A 341 0.15 9.30 -30.50
CA GLU A 341 1.49 9.88 -30.24
C GLU A 341 2.00 9.53 -28.85
N GLU A 342 1.13 9.55 -27.84
CA GLU A 342 1.48 9.13 -26.48
C GLU A 342 1.85 7.64 -26.43
N LEU A 343 1.17 6.81 -27.22
CA LEU A 343 1.46 5.37 -27.33
C LEU A 343 2.80 5.11 -28.03
N ILE A 344 3.12 5.86 -29.09
CA ILE A 344 4.43 5.77 -29.77
C ILE A 344 5.56 6.18 -28.82
N ALA A 345 5.37 7.26 -28.05
CA ALA A 345 6.34 7.67 -27.04
C ALA A 345 6.54 6.57 -25.96
N ALA A 346 5.45 5.93 -25.53
CA ALA A 346 5.51 4.82 -24.58
C ALA A 346 6.23 3.60 -25.16
N GLU A 347 5.99 3.26 -26.43
CA GLU A 347 6.70 2.19 -27.14
C GLU A 347 8.22 2.44 -27.12
N GLY A 348 8.65 3.67 -27.38
CA GLY A 348 10.06 4.06 -27.30
C GLY A 348 10.67 3.81 -25.92
N MET A 349 10.01 4.29 -24.86
CA MET A 349 10.47 4.09 -23.48
C MET A 349 10.53 2.59 -23.09
N VAL A 350 9.50 1.82 -23.45
CA VAL A 350 9.44 0.39 -23.15
C VAL A 350 10.52 -0.38 -23.92
N ARG A 351 10.81 0.00 -25.17
CA ARG A 351 11.86 -0.63 -25.99
C ARG A 351 13.24 -0.43 -25.37
N GLU A 352 13.55 0.77 -24.87
CA GLU A 352 14.81 1.04 -24.17
C GLU A 352 14.94 0.21 -22.89
N LEU A 353 13.87 0.16 -22.09
CA LEU A 353 13.83 -0.64 -20.87
C LEU A 353 13.97 -2.15 -21.15
N ALA A 354 13.37 -2.63 -22.23
CA ALA A 354 13.48 -4.02 -22.67
C ALA A 354 14.91 -4.36 -23.09
N ALA A 355 15.55 -3.51 -23.90
CA ALA A 355 16.93 -3.70 -24.31
C ALA A 355 17.90 -3.75 -23.10
N GLU A 356 17.67 -2.91 -22.09
CA GLU A 356 18.44 -2.94 -20.85
C GLU A 356 18.19 -4.22 -20.04
N ALA A 357 16.95 -4.69 -19.97
CA ALA A 357 16.62 -5.94 -19.28
C ALA A 357 17.28 -7.15 -19.97
N GLU A 358 17.29 -7.18 -21.31
CA GLU A 358 17.93 -8.22 -22.11
C GLU A 358 19.46 -8.23 -21.94
N SER A 359 20.10 -7.06 -21.90
CA SER A 359 21.54 -6.95 -21.69
C SER A 359 21.97 -7.31 -20.26
N SER A 360 21.15 -6.96 -19.27
CA SER A 360 21.41 -7.21 -17.85
C SER A 360 21.07 -8.63 -17.38
N GLY A 361 20.15 -9.32 -18.06
CA GLY A 361 19.67 -10.66 -17.68
C GLY A 361 20.78 -11.70 -17.46
N PRO A 362 21.70 -11.90 -18.43
CA PRO A 362 22.81 -12.84 -18.28
C PRO A 362 23.75 -12.51 -17.11
N ILE A 363 23.95 -11.22 -16.82
CA ILE A 363 24.78 -10.75 -15.71
C ILE A 363 24.10 -11.09 -14.38
N LEU A 364 22.80 -10.85 -14.26
CA LEU A 364 22.02 -11.19 -13.08
C LEU A 364 22.00 -12.70 -12.82
N ASP A 365 21.86 -13.50 -13.87
CA ASP A 365 21.88 -14.96 -13.75
C ASP A 365 23.26 -15.48 -13.32
N LEU A 366 24.35 -14.89 -13.82
CA LEU A 366 25.70 -15.20 -13.37
C LEU A 366 25.87 -14.85 -11.88
N LEU A 367 25.45 -13.65 -11.46
CA LEU A 367 25.53 -13.22 -10.06
C LEU A 367 24.74 -14.14 -9.12
N ARG A 368 23.54 -14.58 -9.52
CA ARG A 368 22.73 -15.54 -8.74
C ARG A 368 23.45 -16.88 -8.58
N ARG A 369 24.04 -17.42 -9.64
CA ARG A 369 24.80 -18.68 -9.58
C ARG A 369 26.01 -18.56 -8.64
N LEU A 370 26.77 -17.47 -8.75
CA LEU A 370 27.92 -17.20 -7.87
C LEU A 370 27.53 -17.03 -6.39
N GLN A 371 26.29 -16.62 -6.09
CA GLN A 371 25.77 -16.54 -4.72
C GLN A 371 25.29 -17.89 -4.18
N GLN A 372 24.92 -18.84 -5.05
CA GLN A 372 24.49 -20.20 -4.67
C GLN A 372 25.66 -21.15 -4.43
N ASP A 373 26.84 -20.85 -5.00
CA ASP A 373 28.08 -21.62 -4.80
C ASP A 373 28.89 -21.18 -3.54
N LYS A 374 28.29 -20.39 -2.65
CA LYS A 374 28.80 -20.04 -1.31
C LYS A 374 27.92 -20.68 -0.25
#